data_AF-Q9D9V7-F1
#
_entry.id   AF-Q9D9V7-F1
#
_cell.length_a   1.000
_cell.length_b   1.000
_cell.length_c   1.000
_cell.angle_alpha   90.00
_cell.angle_beta   90.00
_cell.angle_gamma   90.00
#
_symmetry.space_group_name_H-M   'P 1'
#
loop_
_entity.id
_entity.type
_entity.pdbx_description
1 polymer ?
#
loop_
_entity_poly.entity_id
_entity_poly.type
_entity_poly.pdbx_seq_one_letter_code
_entity_poly.pdbx_strand_id
1 'polypeptide(L)'
;MEVPVGPGPRQAGGGLGATRSSSSGRAARTAEMPWARFSAWLECVCVVTFDLELGQALELVYPSDFRLTDKEKSSICYLAFPDSHSGCLGDTQFSFRMRQCGGQRSLWQVDDRSYNNKAPLALQREPAHYLGYVYFRQVKDSSVKRGYFQKSLVLVSRLPFVRLFQSLLSLIAPEYFEKLAPCLEAVCNEIDQWPAPVPGQTLNLPIMGVVIQVRIPSRVDKLESSPPKQCDQENLLPAPVVLTSVHELDLFRCFRPVLTHVQTLWELMLLGEPLVVLAPSPDVSSELVLALTSCLQPLKFCCDFRPYFTIHDSEFKELTTRTQAPPNVVLGVTNPFFIKTLQHWPHVLRIGEPKMSGDLPKQVKLKKPSRLKTLDTKPGLYTSYTAHLHRDKALLKRLLKGVQKKRPWDVQSALLRRHLLELTQSFIIPLEHYMASLMPLQKNITPWKSPPQICPFRQDDFLRSLEHAGPQLTCILKGDWLGLYRRFFKSPHFDGWYRQRHKEMAQKLEALHLEAICEANIEAWMKDKSEVEVVDLVLKLREKLVRAQGHQLPVKEVTLQRAQLYIDTVIGSLPKDLQAVLCPP
;
A
#
# COMPACT_ATOMS: atom_id res chain seq x y z
N MET A 1 28.85 -33.59 -11.60
CA MET A 1 28.40 -34.82 -10.93
C MET A 1 26.87 -34.86 -11.06
N GLU A 2 26.30 -34.98 -12.27
CA GLU A 2 26.12 -36.24 -13.07
C GLU A 2 25.31 -37.29 -12.26
N VAL A 3 23.97 -37.47 -12.38
CA VAL A 3 23.08 -37.88 -13.53
C VAL A 3 23.27 -39.40 -13.84
N PRO A 4 22.28 -40.23 -14.25
CA PRO A 4 20.88 -40.47 -13.78
C PRO A 4 20.37 -41.95 -14.04
N VAL A 5 19.06 -42.19 -13.80
CA VAL A 5 18.05 -43.02 -14.55
C VAL A 5 18.36 -44.45 -15.08
N GLY A 6 17.41 -45.39 -14.88
CA GLY A 6 17.18 -46.53 -15.80
C GLY A 6 16.16 -47.61 -15.33
N PRO A 7 15.46 -48.35 -16.23
CA PRO A 7 13.98 -48.53 -16.17
C PRO A 7 13.38 -49.96 -16.37
N GLY A 8 12.05 -50.09 -16.10
CA GLY A 8 11.03 -50.99 -16.73
C GLY A 8 11.06 -52.52 -16.42
N PRO A 9 10.18 -53.38 -17.02
CA PRO A 9 8.82 -53.20 -17.61
C PRO A 9 7.83 -54.43 -17.42
N ARG A 10 6.67 -54.42 -18.13
CA ARG A 10 5.81 -55.54 -18.69
C ARG A 10 4.39 -55.77 -18.12
N GLN A 11 3.33 -55.55 -18.94
CA GLN A 11 2.43 -56.51 -19.68
C GLN A 11 1.25 -57.04 -18.83
N ALA A 12 0.03 -57.36 -19.28
CA ALA A 12 -0.79 -57.21 -20.49
C ALA A 12 -2.21 -57.76 -20.14
N GLY A 13 -3.28 -57.40 -20.84
CA GLY A 13 -4.58 -58.10 -20.77
C GLY A 13 -5.81 -57.24 -21.08
N GLY A 14 -6.47 -57.53 -22.21
CA GLY A 14 -7.60 -56.76 -22.75
C GLY A 14 -9.01 -57.30 -22.43
N GLY A 15 -10.02 -56.55 -22.88
CA GLY A 15 -11.44 -56.95 -22.89
C GLY A 15 -12.36 -55.82 -23.37
N LEU A 16 -12.94 -55.98 -24.57
CA LEU A 16 -13.90 -55.10 -25.25
C LEU A 16 -15.31 -55.23 -24.65
N GLY A 17 -16.10 -54.14 -24.63
CA GLY A 17 -17.54 -54.23 -24.32
C GLY A 17 -18.31 -52.90 -24.21
N ALA A 18 -18.87 -52.45 -25.35
CA ALA A 18 -20.15 -51.75 -25.57
C ALA A 18 -20.59 -50.54 -24.70
N THR A 19 -20.56 -49.38 -25.36
CA THR A 19 -21.55 -48.26 -25.37
C THR A 19 -22.70 -48.24 -24.35
N ARG A 20 -22.77 -47.16 -23.56
CA ARG A 20 -24.01 -46.38 -23.35
C ARG A 20 -23.71 -44.95 -22.91
N SER A 21 -24.24 -44.02 -23.69
CA SER A 21 -24.31 -42.57 -23.48
C SER A 21 -24.92 -42.20 -22.13
N SER A 22 -24.24 -41.35 -21.37
CA SER A 22 -24.90 -40.43 -20.44
C SER A 22 -24.15 -39.10 -20.43
N SER A 23 -24.79 -38.09 -21.03
CA SER A 23 -24.49 -36.68 -20.91
C SER A 23 -24.73 -36.25 -19.46
N SER A 24 -23.66 -36.12 -18.68
CA SER A 24 -23.69 -35.45 -17.38
C SER A 24 -22.79 -34.22 -17.46
N GLY A 25 -23.44 -33.06 -17.57
CA GLY A 25 -22.81 -31.74 -17.59
C GLY A 25 -21.97 -31.52 -16.33
N ARG A 26 -20.67 -31.29 -16.54
CA ARG A 26 -19.66 -31.09 -15.51
C ARG A 26 -19.79 -29.69 -14.90
N ALA A 27 -20.82 -29.48 -14.09
CA ALA A 27 -20.91 -28.35 -13.17
C ALA A 27 -19.98 -28.62 -11.97
N ALA A 28 -18.68 -28.41 -12.17
CA ALA A 28 -17.73 -28.38 -11.06
C ALA A 28 -17.97 -27.10 -10.24
N ARG A 29 -18.83 -27.20 -9.22
CA ARG A 29 -18.90 -26.21 -8.13
C ARG A 29 -17.53 -26.19 -7.46
N THR A 30 -16.75 -25.14 -7.70
CA THR A 30 -15.59 -24.81 -6.87
C THR A 30 -16.06 -24.76 -5.42
N ALA A 31 -15.59 -25.68 -4.59
CA ALA A 31 -15.84 -25.64 -3.16
C ALA A 31 -15.28 -24.31 -2.64
N GLU A 32 -16.17 -23.40 -2.23
CA GLU A 32 -15.77 -22.12 -1.64
C GLU A 32 -14.95 -22.43 -0.38
N MET A 33 -13.70 -21.98 -0.36
CA MET A 33 -12.81 -22.13 0.79
C MET A 33 -13.47 -21.45 2.00
N PRO A 34 -13.50 -22.05 3.19
CA PRO A 34 -13.95 -21.35 4.40
C PRO A 34 -13.21 -20.02 4.54
N TRP A 35 -13.91 -18.96 4.95
CA TRP A 35 -13.33 -17.63 5.18
C TRP A 35 -12.79 -16.92 3.94
N ALA A 36 -13.19 -17.33 2.73
CA ALA A 36 -12.69 -16.72 1.49
C ALA A 36 -12.98 -15.21 1.43
N ARG A 37 -14.18 -14.77 1.82
CA ARG A 37 -14.56 -13.34 1.77
C ARG A 37 -13.94 -12.56 2.92
N PHE A 38 -13.83 -13.16 4.10
CA PHE A 38 -13.08 -12.61 5.23
C PHE A 38 -11.63 -12.32 4.81
N SER A 39 -10.99 -13.26 4.12
CA SER A 39 -9.59 -13.14 3.65
C SER A 39 -9.37 -12.00 2.64
N ALA A 40 -10.45 -11.48 2.03
CA ALA A 40 -10.37 -10.30 1.18
C ALA A 40 -10.13 -9.00 1.98
N TRP A 41 -10.42 -9.00 3.29
CA TRP A 41 -10.34 -7.84 4.17
C TRP A 41 -9.29 -8.00 5.28
N LEU A 42 -9.28 -9.15 5.95
CA LEU A 42 -8.45 -9.45 7.12
C LEU A 42 -7.76 -10.81 6.95
N GLU A 43 -6.54 -10.91 7.46
CA GLU A 43 -5.82 -12.18 7.55
C GLU A 43 -6.27 -12.95 8.80
N CYS A 44 -6.33 -12.24 9.93
CA CYS A 44 -6.87 -12.75 11.20
C CYS A 44 -7.22 -11.61 12.16
N VAL A 45 -7.94 -11.95 13.21
CA VAL A 45 -8.15 -11.16 14.41
C VAL A 45 -7.43 -11.85 15.57
N CYS A 46 -6.65 -11.09 16.32
CA CYS A 46 -5.91 -11.59 17.48
C CYS A 46 -6.39 -10.90 18.75
N VAL A 47 -6.48 -11.66 19.84
CA VAL A 47 -6.71 -11.13 21.18
C VAL A 47 -5.46 -11.35 21.99
N VAL A 48 -4.91 -10.28 22.57
CA VAL A 48 -3.71 -10.32 23.38
C VAL A 48 -4.03 -9.82 24.79
N THR A 49 -3.66 -10.59 25.80
CA THR A 49 -3.82 -10.24 27.23
C THR A 49 -2.47 -10.08 27.90
N PHE A 50 -2.50 -9.52 29.11
CA PHE A 50 -1.34 -9.53 29.99
C PHE A 50 -1.49 -10.63 31.04
N ASP A 51 -0.70 -11.68 30.89
CA ASP A 51 -0.52 -12.70 31.91
C ASP A 51 0.61 -12.29 32.88
N LEU A 52 0.45 -12.59 34.16
CA LEU A 52 1.40 -12.17 35.18
C LEU A 52 2.74 -12.92 35.13
N GLU A 53 2.74 -14.15 34.64
CA GLU A 53 3.91 -15.02 34.56
C GLU A 53 4.57 -14.90 33.19
N LEU A 54 3.77 -14.84 32.13
CA LEU A 54 4.25 -14.83 30.75
C LEU A 54 4.45 -13.42 30.17
N GLY A 55 3.79 -12.41 30.73
CA GLY A 55 3.70 -11.08 30.13
C GLY A 55 2.63 -11.02 29.05
N GLN A 56 2.91 -10.38 27.92
CA GLN A 56 1.93 -10.29 26.82
C GLN A 56 1.74 -11.65 26.15
N ALA A 57 0.52 -12.19 26.21
CA ALA A 57 0.19 -13.51 25.70
C ALA A 57 -0.97 -13.46 24.70
N LEU A 58 -0.88 -14.29 23.67
CA LEU A 58 -1.94 -14.43 22.67
C LEU A 58 -3.02 -15.38 23.22
N GLU A 59 -4.21 -14.85 23.47
CA GLU A 59 -5.35 -15.61 24.00
C GLU A 59 -6.12 -16.31 22.88
N LEU A 60 -6.33 -15.62 21.76
CA LEU A 60 -7.18 -16.10 20.67
C LEU A 60 -6.67 -15.62 19.31
N VAL A 61 -6.81 -16.48 18.29
CA VAL A 61 -6.65 -16.14 16.87
C VAL A 61 -7.91 -16.60 16.16
N TYR A 62 -8.49 -15.72 15.35
CA TYR A 62 -9.66 -16.02 14.53
C TYR A 62 -9.42 -15.60 13.07
N PRO A 63 -9.81 -16.39 12.05
CA PRO A 63 -10.28 -17.77 12.12
C PRO A 63 -9.29 -18.72 12.79
N SER A 64 -9.79 -19.76 13.45
CA SER A 64 -8.97 -20.66 14.28
C SER A 64 -8.00 -21.54 13.48
N ASP A 65 -8.24 -21.71 12.18
CA ASP A 65 -7.39 -22.41 11.22
C ASP A 65 -6.27 -21.52 10.67
N PHE A 66 -6.29 -20.21 10.92
CA PHE A 66 -5.21 -19.30 10.51
C PHE A 66 -3.94 -19.53 11.35
N ARG A 67 -2.87 -19.99 10.70
CA ARG A 67 -1.62 -20.39 11.39
C ARG A 67 -0.57 -19.28 11.38
N LEU A 68 -0.47 -18.52 12.46
CA LEU A 68 0.68 -17.64 12.72
C LEU A 68 1.93 -18.45 13.10
N THR A 69 3.11 -18.06 12.61
CA THR A 69 4.39 -18.57 13.14
C THR A 69 4.62 -18.06 14.55
N ASP A 70 5.44 -18.75 15.34
CA ASP A 70 5.72 -18.31 16.73
C ASP A 70 6.40 -16.94 16.78
N LYS A 71 7.19 -16.61 15.76
CA LYS A 71 7.80 -15.28 15.59
C LYS A 71 6.75 -14.20 15.32
N GLU A 72 5.74 -14.46 14.50
CA GLU A 72 4.63 -13.54 14.26
C GLU A 72 3.75 -13.39 15.49
N LYS A 73 3.41 -14.49 16.19
CA LYS A 73 2.67 -14.45 17.46
C LYS A 73 3.37 -13.55 18.47
N SER A 74 4.67 -13.78 18.68
CA SER A 74 5.51 -12.98 19.57
C SER A 74 5.53 -11.50 19.17
N SER A 75 5.70 -11.22 17.88
CA SER A 75 5.68 -9.84 17.36
C SER A 75 4.34 -9.15 17.61
N ILE A 76 3.21 -9.82 17.35
CA ILE A 76 1.86 -9.29 17.64
C ILE A 76 1.72 -9.02 19.14
N CYS A 77 2.12 -9.95 20.02
CA CYS A 77 2.00 -9.77 21.47
C CYS A 77 2.70 -8.50 21.95
N TYR A 78 3.96 -8.29 21.56
CA TYR A 78 4.73 -7.12 21.98
C TYR A 78 4.26 -5.82 21.34
N LEU A 79 3.86 -5.85 20.05
CA LEU A 79 3.38 -4.67 19.35
C LEU A 79 1.93 -4.31 19.70
N ALA A 80 1.15 -5.20 20.30
CA ALA A 80 -0.21 -4.93 20.74
C ALA A 80 -0.28 -4.13 22.05
N PHE A 81 0.83 -3.89 22.74
CA PHE A 81 0.88 -3.21 24.03
C PHE A 81 1.82 -1.98 23.98
N PRO A 82 1.50 -0.89 24.71
CA PRO A 82 2.44 0.20 24.94
C PRO A 82 3.71 -0.29 25.67
N ASP A 83 4.89 0.11 25.18
CA ASP A 83 6.20 -0.27 25.73
C ASP A 83 6.72 0.66 26.85
N SER A 84 5.92 1.68 27.16
CA SER A 84 6.24 2.71 28.16
C SER A 84 5.00 3.00 29.01
N HIS A 85 5.24 3.36 30.27
CA HIS A 85 4.19 3.53 31.28
C HIS A 85 3.43 4.86 31.19
N SER A 86 3.76 5.74 30.24
CA SER A 86 3.20 7.09 30.16
C SER A 86 1.91 7.13 29.34
N GLY A 87 0.81 7.56 29.97
CA GLY A 87 -0.32 8.19 29.29
C GLY A 87 -1.41 7.27 28.70
N CYS A 88 -1.28 5.94 28.77
CA CYS A 88 -2.23 5.02 28.14
C CYS A 88 -3.35 4.51 29.06
N LEU A 89 -3.74 5.27 30.09
CA LEU A 89 -4.91 4.92 30.92
C LEU A 89 -6.20 5.13 30.10
N GLY A 90 -7.07 4.13 30.09
CA GLY A 90 -8.28 4.08 29.26
C GLY A 90 -8.06 3.30 27.98
N ASP A 91 -8.66 3.79 26.89
CA ASP A 91 -8.64 3.13 25.59
C ASP A 91 -7.71 3.87 24.62
N THR A 92 -6.82 3.15 23.97
CA THR A 92 -5.84 3.70 23.01
C THR A 92 -5.86 2.88 21.73
N GLN A 93 -6.00 3.55 20.58
CA GLN A 93 -5.92 2.91 19.28
C GLN A 93 -4.66 3.33 18.55
N PHE A 94 -3.96 2.36 17.96
CA PHE A 94 -2.73 2.61 17.23
C PHE A 94 -2.50 1.52 16.18
N SER A 95 -1.46 1.68 15.38
CA SER A 95 -1.14 0.72 14.33
C SER A 95 0.33 0.36 14.33
N PHE A 96 0.63 -0.86 13.91
CA PHE A 96 2.00 -1.32 13.68
C PHE A 96 2.11 -1.99 12.31
N ARG A 97 3.35 -2.18 11.86
CA ARG A 97 3.67 -2.88 10.62
C ARG A 97 4.80 -3.86 10.92
N MET A 98 4.56 -5.14 10.69
CA MET A 98 5.51 -6.21 10.98
C MET A 98 5.80 -7.03 9.73
N ARG A 99 7.03 -7.52 9.59
CA ARG A 99 7.42 -8.37 8.46
C ARG A 99 6.78 -9.75 8.57
N GLN A 100 6.20 -10.23 7.47
CA GLN A 100 5.69 -11.60 7.38
C GLN A 100 6.85 -12.60 7.51
N CYS A 101 6.66 -13.65 8.31
CA CYS A 101 7.64 -14.72 8.49
C CYS A 101 7.22 -15.98 7.74
N GLY A 102 8.14 -16.54 6.95
CA GLY A 102 7.85 -17.61 6.00
C GLY A 102 7.42 -17.04 4.65
N GLY A 103 7.75 -17.76 3.55
CA GLY A 103 7.49 -17.32 2.17
C GLY A 103 6.03 -16.93 1.93
N GLN A 104 5.76 -16.24 0.80
CA GLN A 104 4.44 -15.68 0.51
C GLN A 104 3.31 -16.70 0.71
N ARG A 105 2.51 -16.50 1.77
CA ARG A 105 1.35 -17.34 2.09
C ARG A 105 0.05 -16.86 1.43
N SER A 106 0.08 -15.74 0.69
CA SER A 106 -1.11 -15.30 -0.03
C SER A 106 -1.44 -16.33 -1.11
N LEU A 107 -2.46 -17.15 -0.85
CA LEU A 107 -3.09 -18.04 -1.81
C LEU A 107 -3.71 -17.25 -2.98
N TRP A 108 -3.83 -15.92 -2.85
CA TRP A 108 -4.63 -15.04 -3.70
C TRP A 108 -3.79 -14.12 -4.60
N GLN A 109 -2.61 -14.55 -5.05
CA GLN A 109 -1.75 -13.74 -5.94
C GLN A 109 -2.48 -13.19 -7.18
N VAL A 110 -3.51 -13.89 -7.68
CA VAL A 110 -4.30 -13.45 -8.84
C VAL A 110 -5.23 -12.28 -8.46
N ASP A 111 -5.95 -12.39 -7.34
CA ASP A 111 -6.89 -11.36 -6.88
C ASP A 111 -6.14 -10.10 -6.40
N ASP A 112 -4.98 -10.29 -5.76
CA ASP A 112 -4.08 -9.21 -5.37
C ASP A 112 -3.66 -8.35 -6.57
N ARG A 113 -3.38 -8.96 -7.73
CA ARG A 113 -3.01 -8.22 -8.95
C ARG A 113 -4.18 -7.40 -9.49
N SER A 114 -5.38 -8.00 -9.55
CA SER A 114 -6.60 -7.33 -10.03
C SER A 114 -6.92 -6.10 -9.19
N TYR A 115 -6.87 -6.24 -7.85
CA TYR A 115 -7.02 -5.13 -6.92
C TYR A 115 -5.92 -4.07 -7.12
N ASN A 116 -4.65 -4.46 -7.05
CA ASN A 116 -3.51 -3.54 -7.06
C ASN A 116 -3.37 -2.75 -8.36
N ASN A 117 -3.84 -3.29 -9.48
CA ASN A 117 -3.85 -2.59 -10.78
C ASN A 117 -4.81 -1.40 -10.80
N LYS A 118 -5.90 -1.45 -10.00
CA LYS A 118 -6.93 -0.40 -9.94
C LYS A 118 -6.80 0.47 -8.69
N ALA A 119 -6.17 0.00 -7.63
CA ALA A 119 -5.96 0.76 -6.39
C ALA A 119 -4.85 1.82 -6.52
N PRO A 120 -4.97 3.00 -5.88
CA PRO A 120 -3.88 3.96 -5.77
C PRO A 120 -2.60 3.31 -5.23
N LEU A 121 -1.42 3.78 -5.67
CA LEU A 121 -0.13 3.15 -5.33
C LEU A 121 0.12 3.05 -3.82
N ALA A 122 -0.33 4.03 -3.04
CA ALA A 122 -0.21 4.06 -1.58
C ALA A 122 -1.19 3.12 -0.86
N LEU A 123 -2.19 2.58 -1.57
CA LEU A 123 -3.25 1.74 -1.01
C LEU A 123 -3.23 0.30 -1.56
N GLN A 124 -2.18 -0.07 -2.28
CA GLN A 124 -1.96 -1.44 -2.70
C GLN A 124 -1.78 -2.36 -1.48
N ARG A 125 -2.21 -3.62 -1.61
CA ARG A 125 -2.00 -4.65 -0.57
C ARG A 125 -0.51 -4.83 -0.29
N GLU A 126 -0.14 -4.85 0.98
CA GLU A 126 1.23 -5.08 1.43
C GLU A 126 1.68 -6.53 1.09
N PRO A 127 2.73 -6.70 0.27
CA PRO A 127 3.11 -8.05 -0.19
C PRO A 127 3.98 -8.82 0.81
N ALA A 128 4.67 -8.11 1.71
CA ALA A 128 5.71 -8.66 2.58
C ALA A 128 5.52 -8.31 4.07
N HIS A 129 4.53 -7.48 4.40
CA HIS A 129 4.27 -7.03 5.76
C HIS A 129 2.80 -7.21 6.10
N TYR A 130 2.54 -7.47 7.38
CA TYR A 130 1.22 -7.38 7.95
C TYR A 130 1.06 -6.03 8.65
N LEU A 131 -0.11 -5.43 8.47
CA LEU A 131 -0.55 -4.24 9.17
C LEU A 131 -1.44 -4.67 10.33
N GLY A 132 -1.03 -4.33 11.54
CA GLY A 132 -1.81 -4.57 12.74
C GLY A 132 -2.48 -3.28 13.19
N TYR A 133 -3.80 -3.33 13.37
CA TYR A 133 -4.60 -2.25 13.95
C TYR A 133 -5.01 -2.68 15.35
N VAL A 134 -4.66 -1.89 16.35
CA VAL A 134 -4.77 -2.27 17.77
C VAL A 134 -5.78 -1.38 18.47
N TYR A 135 -6.67 -2.00 19.26
CA TYR A 135 -7.41 -1.34 20.32
C TYR A 135 -6.94 -1.90 21.66
N PHE A 136 -6.22 -1.09 22.42
CA PHE A 136 -5.72 -1.44 23.74
C PHE A 136 -6.56 -0.78 24.82
N ARG A 137 -7.03 -1.56 25.79
CA ARG A 137 -7.71 -1.08 26.99
C ARG A 137 -6.84 -1.32 28.21
N GLN A 138 -6.59 -0.26 28.99
CA GLN A 138 -6.01 -0.34 30.33
C GLN A 138 -6.88 0.42 31.32
N VAL A 139 -7.61 -0.33 32.15
CA VAL A 139 -8.44 0.24 33.21
C VAL A 139 -8.02 -0.32 34.56
N LYS A 140 -8.17 0.49 35.60
CA LYS A 140 -7.91 0.02 36.96
C LYS A 140 -8.95 -1.05 37.30
N ASP A 141 -8.47 -2.20 37.75
CA ASP A 141 -9.31 -3.32 38.14
C ASP A 141 -8.72 -3.94 39.41
N SER A 142 -9.38 -3.71 40.54
CA SER A 142 -8.95 -4.23 41.84
C SER A 142 -9.20 -5.72 42.02
N SER A 143 -10.01 -6.35 41.15
CA SER A 143 -10.24 -7.79 41.20
C SER A 143 -9.06 -8.60 40.66
N VAL A 144 -8.23 -7.99 39.82
CA VAL A 144 -7.03 -8.60 39.23
C VAL A 144 -5.82 -8.32 40.11
N LYS A 145 -4.99 -9.33 40.38
CA LYS A 145 -3.78 -9.20 41.24
C LYS A 145 -2.84 -8.05 40.84
N ARG A 146 -2.79 -7.71 39.55
CA ARG A 146 -1.98 -6.60 39.02
C ARG A 146 -2.55 -5.21 39.32
N GLY A 147 -3.83 -5.11 39.69
CA GLY A 147 -4.56 -3.86 39.89
C GLY A 147 -5.04 -3.19 38.60
N TYR A 148 -4.79 -3.78 37.43
CA TYR A 148 -5.20 -3.28 36.13
C TYR A 148 -5.65 -4.41 35.21
N PHE A 149 -6.78 -4.21 34.54
CA PHE A 149 -7.17 -4.97 33.37
C PHE A 149 -6.42 -4.42 32.16
N GLN A 150 -5.76 -5.30 31.41
CA GLN A 150 -5.07 -4.95 30.17
C GLN A 150 -5.35 -5.98 29.08
N LYS A 151 -5.98 -5.54 27.99
CA LYS A 151 -6.33 -6.40 26.86
C LYS A 151 -6.29 -5.60 25.55
N SER A 152 -5.84 -6.27 24.50
CA SER A 152 -5.78 -5.72 23.15
C SER A 152 -6.58 -6.59 22.19
N LEU A 153 -7.39 -5.94 21.35
CA LEU A 153 -7.96 -6.53 20.15
C LEU A 153 -7.16 -6.03 18.94
N VAL A 154 -6.69 -6.94 18.09
CA VAL A 154 -5.82 -6.63 16.95
C VAL A 154 -6.43 -7.16 15.66
N LEU A 155 -6.73 -6.28 14.71
CA LEU A 155 -7.07 -6.66 13.34
C LEU A 155 -5.79 -6.73 12.51
N VAL A 156 -5.51 -7.86 11.88
CA VAL A 156 -4.34 -8.04 11.00
C VAL A 156 -4.81 -8.06 9.55
N SER A 157 -4.25 -7.17 8.73
CA SER A 157 -4.62 -7.04 7.32
C SER A 157 -3.39 -6.77 6.43
N ARG A 158 -3.56 -6.94 5.11
CA ARG A 158 -2.67 -6.41 4.08
C ARG A 158 -3.15 -5.08 3.50
N LEU A 159 -4.38 -4.66 3.81
CA LEU A 159 -4.97 -3.43 3.31
C LEU A 159 -4.61 -2.26 4.24
N PRO A 160 -4.06 -1.16 3.72
CA PRO A 160 -3.73 0.04 4.52
C PRO A 160 -4.95 0.93 4.78
N PHE A 161 -6.08 0.34 5.16
CA PHE A 161 -7.34 1.05 5.44
C PHE A 161 -7.46 1.45 6.91
N VAL A 162 -6.49 2.24 7.38
CA VAL A 162 -6.36 2.61 8.80
C VAL A 162 -7.65 3.18 9.40
N ARG A 163 -8.40 4.01 8.69
CA ARG A 163 -9.65 4.61 9.21
C ARG A 163 -10.79 3.61 9.29
N LEU A 164 -10.91 2.72 8.32
CA LEU A 164 -11.92 1.65 8.36
C LEU A 164 -11.65 0.74 9.56
N PHE A 165 -10.43 0.24 9.71
CA PHE A 165 -10.10 -0.71 10.77
C PHE A 165 -10.11 -0.07 12.17
N GLN A 166 -9.74 1.21 12.31
CA GLN A 166 -9.96 1.97 13.55
C GLN A 166 -11.46 2.10 13.88
N SER A 167 -12.29 2.40 12.88
CA SER A 167 -13.74 2.53 13.08
C SER A 167 -14.36 1.18 13.48
N LEU A 168 -13.94 0.09 12.84
CA LEU A 168 -14.36 -1.27 13.20
C LEU A 168 -13.93 -1.64 14.62
N LEU A 169 -12.66 -1.39 14.99
CA LEU A 169 -12.17 -1.63 16.35
C LEU A 169 -12.94 -0.84 17.40
N SER A 170 -13.34 0.39 17.10
CA SER A 170 -14.13 1.23 18.00
C SER A 170 -15.52 0.66 18.31
N LEU A 171 -16.06 -0.16 17.41
CA LEU A 171 -17.33 -0.86 17.59
C LEU A 171 -17.12 -2.23 18.25
N ILE A 172 -16.16 -3.01 17.76
CA ILE A 172 -15.96 -4.41 18.14
C ILE A 172 -15.31 -4.53 19.52
N ALA A 173 -14.28 -3.75 19.82
CA ALA A 173 -13.46 -3.97 21.01
C ALA A 173 -14.22 -3.77 22.33
N PRO A 174 -15.02 -2.69 22.53
CA PRO A 174 -15.79 -2.52 23.77
C PRO A 174 -16.73 -3.69 24.05
N GLU A 175 -17.46 -4.12 23.02
CA GLU A 175 -18.42 -5.22 23.07
C GLU A 175 -17.75 -6.57 23.29
N TYR A 176 -16.61 -6.81 22.62
CA TYR A 176 -15.81 -8.01 22.84
C TYR A 176 -15.28 -8.10 24.27
N PHE A 177 -14.86 -6.98 24.88
CA PHE A 177 -14.36 -6.99 26.26
C PHE A 177 -15.45 -7.33 27.30
N GLU A 178 -16.73 -7.21 26.93
CA GLU A 178 -17.87 -7.59 27.77
C GLU A 178 -18.41 -9.00 27.44
N LYS A 179 -18.55 -9.31 26.14
CA LYS A 179 -19.22 -10.52 25.63
C LYS A 179 -18.27 -11.66 25.22
N LEU A 180 -16.97 -11.38 25.13
CA LEU A 180 -15.90 -12.34 24.82
C LEU A 180 -16.07 -13.06 23.47
N ALA A 181 -15.60 -14.31 23.37
CA ALA A 181 -15.43 -15.05 22.12
C ALA A 181 -16.69 -15.13 21.21
N PRO A 182 -17.92 -15.38 21.72
CA PRO A 182 -19.11 -15.43 20.87
C PRO A 182 -19.37 -14.15 20.07
N CYS A 183 -19.03 -12.98 20.64
CA CYS A 183 -19.14 -11.71 19.94
C CYS A 183 -18.16 -11.64 18.76
N LEU A 184 -16.93 -12.11 18.96
CA LEU A 184 -15.92 -12.08 17.91
C LEU A 184 -16.24 -13.07 16.78
N GLU A 185 -16.76 -14.25 17.11
CA GLU A 185 -17.23 -15.24 16.14
C GLU A 185 -18.34 -14.66 15.26
N ALA A 186 -19.35 -14.01 15.87
CA ALA A 186 -20.42 -13.34 15.13
C ALA A 186 -19.89 -12.25 14.19
N VAL A 187 -19.01 -11.38 14.71
CA VAL A 187 -18.37 -10.30 13.95
C VAL A 187 -17.59 -10.84 12.74
N CYS A 188 -16.81 -11.90 12.91
CA CYS A 188 -16.02 -12.46 11.82
C CYS A 188 -16.90 -13.17 10.78
N ASN A 189 -17.99 -13.82 11.20
CA ASN A 189 -19.01 -14.36 10.29
C ASN A 189 -19.68 -13.25 9.48
N GLU A 190 -19.98 -12.10 10.07
CA GLU A 190 -20.53 -10.94 9.35
C GLU A 190 -19.53 -10.38 8.33
N ILE A 191 -18.25 -10.26 8.69
CA ILE A 191 -17.17 -9.85 7.77
C ILE A 191 -17.01 -10.84 6.60
N ASP A 192 -17.18 -12.15 6.85
CA ASP A 192 -17.17 -13.17 5.79
C ASP A 192 -18.39 -13.10 4.86
N GLN A 193 -19.36 -12.23 5.13
CA GLN A 193 -20.45 -11.93 4.19
C GLN A 193 -20.25 -10.65 3.40
N TRP A 194 -19.19 -9.89 3.69
CA TRP A 194 -18.93 -8.64 2.97
C TRP A 194 -18.56 -8.88 1.51
N PRO A 195 -18.93 -7.95 0.61
CA PRO A 195 -18.39 -7.93 -0.74
C PRO A 195 -16.88 -7.69 -0.71
N ALA A 196 -16.15 -8.18 -1.72
CA ALA A 196 -14.72 -7.91 -1.84
C ALA A 196 -14.45 -6.39 -2.00
N PRO A 197 -13.31 -5.86 -1.49
CA PRO A 197 -12.99 -4.44 -1.55
C PRO A 197 -12.55 -4.01 -2.96
N VAL A 198 -13.48 -3.92 -3.91
CA VAL A 198 -13.15 -3.57 -5.31
C VAL A 198 -12.93 -2.05 -5.47
N PRO A 199 -11.75 -1.59 -5.96
CA PRO A 199 -11.49 -0.17 -6.18
C PRO A 199 -12.53 0.52 -7.07
N GLY A 200 -13.04 1.67 -6.61
CA GLY A 200 -14.05 2.50 -7.29
C GLY A 200 -15.49 2.21 -6.87
N GLN A 201 -15.73 1.14 -6.12
CA GLN A 201 -17.07 0.78 -5.64
C GLN A 201 -17.37 1.42 -4.27
N THR A 202 -18.64 1.76 -4.05
CA THR A 202 -19.18 2.09 -2.74
C THR A 202 -19.83 0.83 -2.16
N LEU A 203 -19.41 0.43 -0.97
CA LEU A 203 -19.82 -0.80 -0.30
C LEU A 203 -20.55 -0.44 1.00
N ASN A 204 -21.60 -1.20 1.30
CA ASN A 204 -22.28 -1.16 2.59
C ASN A 204 -21.83 -2.39 3.38
N LEU A 205 -21.17 -2.16 4.52
CA LEU A 205 -20.55 -3.19 5.34
C LEU A 205 -21.37 -3.33 6.64
N PRO A 206 -22.31 -4.30 6.71
CA PRO A 206 -23.06 -4.55 7.93
C PRO A 206 -22.13 -5.12 9.00
N ILE A 207 -22.19 -4.57 10.20
CA ILE A 207 -21.39 -5.03 11.34
C ILE A 207 -22.10 -4.66 12.64
N MET A 208 -22.35 -5.63 13.52
CA MET A 208 -22.91 -5.39 14.86
C MET A 208 -24.18 -4.52 14.88
N GLY A 209 -25.09 -4.75 13.93
CA GLY A 209 -26.35 -3.99 13.82
C GLY A 209 -26.23 -2.58 13.24
N VAL A 210 -25.04 -2.13 12.88
CA VAL A 210 -24.82 -0.90 12.09
C VAL A 210 -24.40 -1.24 10.67
N VAL A 211 -24.58 -0.31 9.73
CA VAL A 211 -24.07 -0.44 8.37
C VAL A 211 -23.06 0.66 8.14
N ILE A 212 -21.81 0.29 7.88
CA ILE A 212 -20.75 1.25 7.53
C ILE A 212 -20.70 1.38 6.01
N GLN A 213 -20.98 2.57 5.49
CA GLN A 213 -20.83 2.85 4.07
C GLN A 213 -19.42 3.38 3.79
N VAL A 214 -18.71 2.71 2.88
CA VAL A 214 -17.35 3.07 2.47
C VAL A 214 -17.22 3.15 0.96
N ARG A 215 -16.36 4.04 0.46
CA ARG A 215 -15.90 4.01 -0.93
C ARG A 215 -14.46 3.49 -0.98
N ILE A 216 -14.22 2.44 -1.76
CA ILE A 216 -12.86 1.93 -1.98
C ILE A 216 -12.17 2.82 -3.02
N PRO A 217 -11.05 3.48 -2.70
CA PRO A 217 -10.39 4.40 -3.63
C PRO A 217 -9.86 3.71 -4.88
N SER A 218 -9.97 4.37 -6.03
CA SER A 218 -9.46 3.93 -7.32
C SER A 218 -8.42 4.89 -7.89
N ARG A 219 -7.52 4.39 -8.75
CA ARG A 219 -6.53 5.21 -9.48
C ARG A 219 -7.15 6.31 -10.34
N VAL A 220 -8.38 6.12 -10.79
CA VAL A 220 -9.10 7.09 -11.65
C VAL A 220 -9.92 8.09 -10.84
N ASP A 221 -10.04 7.91 -9.53
CA ASP A 221 -10.77 8.86 -8.71
C ASP A 221 -10.04 10.20 -8.77
N LYS A 222 -10.72 11.24 -9.25
CA LYS A 222 -10.25 12.60 -9.08
C LYS A 222 -10.24 12.86 -7.57
N LEU A 223 -9.07 13.18 -7.02
CA LEU A 223 -8.86 13.41 -5.57
C LEU A 223 -9.72 14.55 -4.97
N GLU A 224 -10.55 15.22 -5.78
CA GLU A 224 -11.58 16.18 -5.36
C GLU A 224 -13.02 15.62 -5.45
N SER A 225 -13.22 14.30 -5.52
CA SER A 225 -14.57 13.74 -5.53
C SER A 225 -15.29 14.07 -4.22
N SER A 226 -16.34 14.89 -4.36
CA SER A 226 -17.38 15.20 -3.38
C SER A 226 -17.69 14.02 -2.44
N PRO A 227 -18.12 14.28 -1.18
CA PRO A 227 -18.59 13.23 -0.28
C PRO A 227 -19.52 12.29 -1.06
N PRO A 228 -19.49 10.98 -0.77
CA PRO A 228 -20.29 10.01 -1.50
C PRO A 228 -21.69 10.58 -1.62
N LYS A 229 -22.13 10.85 -2.86
CA LYS A 229 -23.51 11.28 -3.09
C LYS A 229 -24.36 10.23 -2.41
N GLN A 230 -25.25 10.65 -1.49
CA GLN A 230 -26.28 9.78 -0.95
C GLN A 230 -27.03 9.24 -2.17
N CYS A 231 -26.72 8.01 -2.56
CA CYS A 231 -27.47 7.34 -3.60
C CYS A 231 -28.82 7.02 -2.95
N ASP A 232 -29.90 7.48 -3.57
CA ASP A 232 -31.31 7.33 -3.18
C ASP A 232 -31.57 6.09 -2.29
N GLN A 233 -31.46 6.26 -0.98
CA GLN A 233 -31.71 5.22 0.01
C GLN A 233 -32.59 5.82 1.11
N GLU A 234 -33.77 6.31 0.72
CA GLU A 234 -34.83 6.67 1.65
C GLU A 234 -35.37 5.47 2.47
N ASN A 235 -34.88 4.24 2.25
CA ASN A 235 -35.43 3.02 2.84
C ASN A 235 -34.44 2.13 3.64
N LEU A 236 -33.20 2.57 3.93
CA LEU A 236 -32.33 1.82 4.83
C LEU A 236 -32.40 2.40 6.25
N LEU A 237 -33.25 1.79 7.08
CA LEU A 237 -33.25 2.01 8.52
C LEU A 237 -32.51 0.85 9.21
N PRO A 238 -31.53 1.11 10.10
CA PRO A 238 -30.98 2.42 10.46
C PRO A 238 -30.09 3.02 9.35
N ALA A 239 -30.02 4.35 9.29
CA ALA A 239 -29.20 5.06 8.31
C ALA A 239 -27.72 4.66 8.44
N PRO A 240 -27.02 4.43 7.32
CA PRO A 240 -25.64 3.96 7.36
C PRO A 240 -24.69 5.03 7.93
N VAL A 241 -23.69 4.57 8.71
CA VAL A 241 -22.56 5.40 9.14
C VAL A 241 -21.61 5.57 7.95
N VAL A 242 -21.60 6.76 7.37
CA VAL A 242 -20.77 7.06 6.19
C VAL A 242 -19.35 7.41 6.61
N LEU A 243 -18.37 6.58 6.23
CA LEU A 243 -16.96 6.94 6.34
C LEU A 243 -16.53 7.71 5.09
N THR A 244 -16.11 8.96 5.28
CA THR A 244 -15.63 9.83 4.20
C THR A 244 -14.40 9.28 3.47
N SER A 245 -13.57 8.51 4.18
CA SER A 245 -12.43 7.79 3.62
C SER A 245 -12.07 6.58 4.46
N VAL A 246 -11.60 5.51 3.80
CA VAL A 246 -11.10 4.29 4.45
C VAL A 246 -9.69 4.43 5.02
N HIS A 247 -8.93 5.46 4.63
CA HIS A 247 -7.49 5.56 4.93
C HIS A 247 -7.01 6.97 5.33
N GLU A 248 -7.76 8.04 5.03
CA GLU A 248 -7.28 9.40 5.28
C GLU A 248 -7.27 9.76 6.77
N LEU A 249 -6.07 10.02 7.30
CA LEU A 249 -5.88 10.52 8.66
C LEU A 249 -6.23 12.00 8.78
N ASP A 250 -6.50 12.46 10.00
CA ASP A 250 -6.56 13.88 10.34
C ASP A 250 -5.14 14.48 10.33
N LEU A 251 -4.67 14.85 9.15
CA LEU A 251 -3.33 15.40 8.94
C LEU A 251 -3.07 16.65 9.77
N PHE A 252 -4.10 17.47 9.99
CA PHE A 252 -3.98 18.66 10.81
C PHE A 252 -3.74 18.29 12.27
N ARG A 253 -4.50 17.34 12.84
CA ARG A 253 -4.23 16.81 14.19
C ARG A 253 -2.80 16.30 14.32
N CYS A 254 -2.33 15.52 13.35
CA CYS A 254 -0.97 14.95 13.35
C CYS A 254 0.12 16.02 13.23
N PHE A 255 -0.04 16.97 12.30
CA PHE A 255 0.99 17.97 11.99
C PHE A 255 0.88 19.27 12.80
N ARG A 256 -0.18 19.46 13.60
CA ARG A 256 -0.37 20.61 14.49
C ARG A 256 0.89 21.02 15.29
N PRO A 257 1.65 20.10 15.93
CA PRO A 257 2.87 20.47 16.67
C PRO A 257 4.06 20.87 15.77
N VAL A 258 4.00 20.56 14.47
CA VAL A 258 5.11 20.69 13.51
C VAL A 258 4.77 21.51 12.27
N LEU A 259 3.68 22.30 12.29
CA LEU A 259 3.22 23.10 11.13
C LEU A 259 4.33 23.95 10.51
N THR A 260 5.24 24.52 11.32
CA THR A 260 6.37 25.32 10.83
C THR A 260 7.44 24.54 10.08
N HIS A 261 7.42 23.20 10.16
CA HIS A 261 8.41 22.29 9.57
C HIS A 261 7.80 21.31 8.55
N VAL A 262 6.51 21.43 8.23
CA VAL A 262 5.82 20.52 7.30
C VAL A 262 6.58 20.37 5.99
N GLN A 263 7.05 21.47 5.41
CA GLN A 263 7.80 21.42 4.15
C GLN A 263 9.19 20.77 4.29
N THR A 264 9.87 21.00 5.41
CA THR A 264 11.14 20.32 5.71
C THR A 264 10.90 18.82 5.89
N LEU A 265 9.84 18.42 6.59
CA LEU A 265 9.47 17.02 6.77
C LEU A 265 9.08 16.38 5.42
N TRP A 266 8.34 17.09 4.57
CA TRP A 266 8.02 16.64 3.22
C TRP A 266 9.29 16.40 2.39
N GLU A 267 10.28 17.29 2.44
CA GLU A 267 11.57 17.07 1.75
C GLU A 267 12.33 15.85 2.32
N LEU A 268 12.37 15.69 3.64
CA LEU A 268 12.98 14.51 4.27
C LEU A 268 12.29 13.21 3.82
N MET A 269 10.96 13.21 3.75
CA MET A 269 10.20 12.07 3.23
C MET A 269 10.49 11.86 1.75
N LEU A 270 10.47 12.90 0.91
CA LEU A 270 10.72 12.80 -0.53
C LEU A 270 12.11 12.21 -0.82
N LEU A 271 13.12 12.64 -0.07
CA LEU A 271 14.49 12.18 -0.21
C LEU A 271 14.74 10.80 0.44
N GLY A 272 13.77 10.27 1.18
CA GLY A 272 13.89 8.99 1.87
C GLY A 272 14.86 9.02 3.05
N GLU A 273 15.00 10.17 3.71
CA GLU A 273 15.95 10.34 4.81
C GLU A 273 15.50 9.54 6.06
N PRO A 274 16.44 8.88 6.78
CA PRO A 274 16.13 8.16 8.01
C PRO A 274 15.57 9.08 9.10
N LEU A 275 14.36 8.83 9.59
CA LEU A 275 13.68 9.69 10.57
C LEU A 275 13.13 8.90 11.75
N VAL A 276 13.46 9.34 12.97
CA VAL A 276 12.85 8.82 14.20
C VAL A 276 11.81 9.81 14.72
N VAL A 277 10.57 9.35 14.87
CA VAL A 277 9.49 10.05 15.56
C VAL A 277 9.43 9.54 17.00
N LEU A 278 9.86 10.35 17.95
CA LEU A 278 9.73 10.07 19.38
C LEU A 278 8.45 10.75 19.90
N ALA A 279 7.44 9.94 20.16
CA ALA A 279 6.10 10.37 20.56
C ALA A 279 5.80 10.03 22.04
N PRO A 280 4.83 10.70 22.68
CA PRO A 280 4.44 10.41 24.06
C PRO A 280 3.63 9.12 24.22
N SER A 281 3.01 8.62 23.15
CA SER A 281 2.09 7.47 23.16
C SER A 281 2.02 6.78 21.79
N PRO A 282 1.62 5.49 21.73
CA PRO A 282 1.61 4.71 20.48
C PRO A 282 0.66 5.25 19.40
N ASP A 283 -0.47 5.83 19.80
CA ASP A 283 -1.43 6.47 18.89
C ASP A 283 -0.79 7.68 18.18
N VAL A 284 -0.14 8.57 18.94
CA VAL A 284 0.56 9.74 18.38
C VAL A 284 1.73 9.29 17.50
N SER A 285 2.47 8.26 17.91
CA SER A 285 3.55 7.68 17.12
C SER A 285 3.04 7.18 15.77
N SER A 286 2.07 6.27 15.81
CA SER A 286 1.59 5.57 14.62
C SER A 286 0.85 6.51 13.65
N GLU A 287 -0.03 7.37 14.15
CA GLU A 287 -0.72 8.36 13.32
C GLU A 287 0.28 9.33 12.66
N LEU A 288 1.29 9.83 13.38
CA LEU A 288 2.25 10.78 12.81
C LEU A 288 3.16 10.14 11.76
N VAL A 289 3.64 8.91 11.98
CA VAL A 289 4.44 8.19 10.97
C VAL A 289 3.60 7.94 9.71
N LEU A 290 2.36 7.49 9.85
CA LEU A 290 1.46 7.27 8.71
C LEU A 290 1.08 8.59 8.02
N ALA A 291 0.92 9.70 8.75
CA ALA A 291 0.71 11.02 8.19
C ALA A 291 1.93 11.51 7.41
N LEU A 292 3.14 11.24 7.90
CA LEU A 292 4.39 11.57 7.21
C LEU A 292 4.55 10.76 5.91
N THR A 293 4.31 9.45 5.92
CA THR A 293 4.43 8.65 4.70
C THR A 293 3.37 9.01 3.65
N SER A 294 2.14 9.35 4.09
CA SER A 294 1.06 9.79 3.19
C SER A 294 1.26 11.17 2.57
N CYS A 295 2.18 12.00 3.09
CA CYS A 295 2.42 13.34 2.55
C CYS A 295 3.00 13.35 1.12
N LEU A 296 3.54 12.22 0.66
CA LEU A 296 4.09 12.07 -0.69
C LEU A 296 3.05 11.66 -1.73
N GLN A 297 1.80 11.39 -1.36
CA GLN A 297 0.79 11.01 -2.36
C GLN A 297 0.65 12.11 -3.45
N PRO A 298 0.63 11.74 -4.75
CA PRO A 298 0.40 10.41 -5.31
C PRO A 298 1.66 9.55 -5.52
N LEU A 299 2.85 10.05 -5.15
CA LEU A 299 4.09 9.26 -5.19
C LEU A 299 4.00 8.10 -4.18
N LYS A 300 4.49 6.94 -4.58
CA LYS A 300 4.62 5.80 -3.68
C LYS A 300 5.74 6.07 -2.67
N PHE A 301 5.45 5.87 -1.39
CA PHE A 301 6.48 5.77 -0.37
C PHE A 301 7.22 4.42 -0.53
N CYS A 302 8.50 4.45 -0.87
CA CYS A 302 9.31 3.28 -1.23
C CYS A 302 10.34 2.93 -0.15
N CYS A 303 10.50 3.78 0.86
CA CYS A 303 11.27 3.49 2.06
C CYS A 303 10.50 2.56 3.00
N ASP A 304 11.20 1.98 3.98
CA ASP A 304 10.52 1.21 5.03
C ASP A 304 9.90 2.17 6.06
N PHE A 305 8.93 1.70 6.83
CA PHE A 305 8.37 2.46 7.95
C PHE A 305 7.78 1.55 9.02
N ARG A 306 7.85 2.01 10.27
CA ARG A 306 7.28 1.36 11.45
C ARG A 306 6.46 2.39 12.21
N PRO A 307 5.11 2.38 12.06
CA PRO A 307 4.27 3.36 12.75
C PRO A 307 4.44 3.31 14.28
N TYR A 308 4.63 2.10 14.79
CA TYR A 308 4.99 1.82 16.17
C TYR A 308 6.07 0.73 16.21
N PHE A 309 7.18 1.03 16.86
CA PHE A 309 8.39 0.21 16.91
C PHE A 309 8.88 0.11 18.34
N THR A 310 9.23 -1.11 18.76
CA THR A 310 9.70 -1.41 20.12
C THR A 310 11.02 -2.16 20.07
N ILE A 311 11.65 -2.34 21.23
CA ILE A 311 12.88 -3.13 21.36
C ILE A 311 12.67 -4.62 21.04
N HIS A 312 11.41 -5.07 21.00
CA HIS A 312 11.01 -6.45 20.74
C HIS A 312 10.71 -6.71 19.26
N ASP A 313 10.78 -5.69 18.40
CA ASP A 313 10.63 -5.87 16.97
C ASP A 313 11.70 -6.82 16.44
N SER A 314 11.31 -7.76 15.59
CA SER A 314 12.22 -8.77 15.05
C SER A 314 13.38 -8.21 14.22
N GLU A 315 13.23 -6.99 13.71
CA GLU A 315 14.22 -6.28 12.92
C GLU A 315 14.97 -5.23 13.76
N PHE A 316 14.80 -5.24 15.09
CA PHE A 316 15.42 -4.26 15.99
C PHE A 316 16.93 -4.12 15.82
N LYS A 317 17.65 -5.25 15.73
CA LYS A 317 19.11 -5.25 15.57
C LYS A 317 19.56 -4.66 14.22
N GLU A 318 18.82 -4.97 13.15
CA GLU A 318 19.11 -4.48 11.80
C GLU A 318 18.87 -2.98 11.71
N LEU A 319 17.72 -2.53 12.21
CA LEU A 319 17.31 -1.13 12.10
C LEU A 319 18.07 -0.22 13.08
N THR A 320 18.59 -0.73 14.20
CA THR A 320 19.26 0.12 15.21
C THR A 320 20.78 -0.02 15.24
N THR A 321 21.38 -0.78 14.30
CA THR A 321 22.82 -0.98 14.24
C THR A 321 23.59 0.32 14.06
N ARG A 322 24.79 0.38 14.65
CA ARG A 322 25.74 1.51 14.53
C ARG A 322 26.88 1.23 13.55
N THR A 323 26.97 0.01 13.04
CA THR A 323 28.08 -0.41 12.17
C THR A 323 27.90 0.05 10.73
N GLN A 324 26.68 0.43 10.35
CA GLN A 324 26.31 0.88 9.01
C GLN A 324 25.60 2.23 9.09
N ALA A 325 25.47 2.89 7.94
CA ALA A 325 24.64 4.09 7.84
C ALA A 325 23.17 3.72 8.20
N PRO A 326 22.43 4.61 8.87
CA PRO A 326 21.03 4.36 9.17
C PRO A 326 20.22 4.05 7.89
N PRO A 327 19.40 2.98 7.89
CA PRO A 327 18.61 2.61 6.72
C PRO A 327 17.55 3.68 6.40
N ASN A 328 17.10 3.74 5.14
CA ASN A 328 16.02 4.63 4.71
C ASN A 328 14.66 4.15 5.30
N VAL A 329 14.41 4.48 6.56
CA VAL A 329 13.22 4.08 7.32
C VAL A 329 12.70 5.20 8.21
N VAL A 330 11.37 5.23 8.40
CA VAL A 330 10.71 6.10 9.38
C VAL A 330 10.25 5.28 10.57
N LEU A 331 10.80 5.54 11.75
CA LEU A 331 10.51 4.79 12.98
C LEU A 331 9.67 5.63 13.95
N GLY A 332 8.52 5.13 14.35
CA GLY A 332 7.72 5.67 15.44
C GLY A 332 8.01 4.94 16.75
N VAL A 333 8.47 5.65 17.77
CA VAL A 333 8.88 5.10 19.06
C VAL A 333 8.31 5.93 20.21
N THR A 334 8.06 5.28 21.34
CA THR A 334 7.56 5.91 22.56
C THR A 334 8.58 5.87 23.70
N ASN A 335 9.34 4.78 23.80
CA ASN A 335 10.29 4.62 24.89
C ASN A 335 11.48 5.59 24.79
N PRO A 336 11.75 6.41 25.83
CA PRO A 336 12.90 7.32 25.88
C PRO A 336 14.27 6.64 25.67
N PHE A 337 14.37 5.33 25.88
CA PHE A 337 15.56 4.51 25.55
C PHE A 337 16.09 4.80 24.13
N PHE A 338 15.18 4.98 23.16
CA PHE A 338 15.55 5.23 21.76
C PHE A 338 16.33 6.52 21.54
N ILE A 339 16.25 7.51 22.44
CA ILE A 339 17.07 8.73 22.38
C ILE A 339 18.55 8.36 22.40
N LYS A 340 18.95 7.47 23.31
CA LYS A 340 20.35 7.06 23.47
C LYS A 340 20.75 6.09 22.36
N THR A 341 19.87 5.16 22.01
CA THR A 341 20.14 4.13 21.00
C THR A 341 20.36 4.77 19.62
N LEU A 342 19.48 5.69 19.23
CA LEU A 342 19.42 6.31 17.91
C LEU A 342 19.99 7.74 17.88
N GLN A 343 20.77 8.16 18.89
CA GLN A 343 21.39 9.50 18.92
C GLN A 343 22.29 9.82 17.70
N HIS A 344 22.76 8.79 17.00
CA HIS A 344 23.62 8.90 15.81
C HIS A 344 22.81 9.13 14.52
N TRP A 345 21.48 9.05 14.58
CA TRP A 345 20.62 9.24 13.42
C TRP A 345 20.55 10.71 12.99
N PRO A 346 20.41 10.98 11.68
CA PRO A 346 20.48 12.34 11.14
C PRO A 346 19.24 13.19 11.47
N HIS A 347 18.07 12.57 11.67
CA HIS A 347 16.80 13.24 11.91
C HIS A 347 16.03 12.60 13.06
N VAL A 348 15.74 13.40 14.10
CA VAL A 348 14.86 12.99 15.20
C VAL A 348 13.79 14.05 15.42
N LEU A 349 12.53 13.67 15.27
CA LEU A 349 11.37 14.48 15.59
C LEU A 349 10.82 14.06 16.96
N ARG A 350 11.06 14.87 17.99
CA ARG A 350 10.48 14.67 19.31
C ARG A 350 9.20 15.49 19.48
N ILE A 351 8.08 14.79 19.69
CA ILE A 351 6.77 15.36 19.99
C ILE A 351 6.59 15.40 21.51
N GLY A 352 5.97 16.47 22.01
CA GLY A 352 5.61 16.59 23.42
C GLY A 352 4.21 16.08 23.70
N GLU A 353 3.85 15.94 24.96
CA GLU A 353 2.49 15.59 25.37
C GLU A 353 1.46 16.58 24.78
N PRO A 354 0.34 16.08 24.24
CA PRO A 354 -0.72 16.94 23.73
C PRO A 354 -1.34 17.71 24.91
N LYS A 355 -1.17 19.04 24.93
CA LYS A 355 -1.88 19.88 25.90
C LYS A 355 -3.32 20.10 25.42
N MET A 356 -4.28 19.84 26.30
CA MET A 356 -5.72 20.01 26.06
C MET A 356 -6.17 21.47 25.86
N SER A 357 -5.29 22.48 25.97
CA SER A 357 -5.69 23.88 25.88
C SER A 357 -5.86 24.36 24.43
N GLY A 358 -6.89 25.19 24.22
CA GLY A 358 -7.21 25.86 22.95
C GLY A 358 -6.19 26.91 22.51
N ASP A 359 -5.02 26.94 23.13
CA ASP A 359 -3.93 27.84 22.76
C ASP A 359 -3.33 27.44 21.41
N LEU A 360 -2.71 28.43 20.76
CA LEU A 360 -1.88 28.21 19.59
C LEU A 360 -0.89 27.07 19.89
N PRO A 361 -0.83 26.03 19.04
CA PRO A 361 0.03 24.90 19.28
C PRO A 361 1.48 25.38 19.43
N LYS A 362 2.11 25.03 20.57
CA LYS A 362 3.53 25.27 20.77
C LYS A 362 4.29 24.56 19.66
N GLN A 363 4.75 25.34 18.69
CA GLN A 363 5.50 24.82 17.56
C GLN A 363 6.82 24.25 18.05
N VAL A 364 7.11 23.04 17.60
CA VAL A 364 8.40 22.40 17.83
C VAL A 364 9.52 23.28 17.25
N LYS A 365 10.65 23.41 17.95
CA LYS A 365 11.80 24.22 17.47
C LYS A 365 12.78 23.36 16.66
N LEU A 366 13.41 23.96 15.65
CA LEU A 366 14.56 23.35 14.97
C LEU A 366 15.77 23.36 15.90
N LYS A 367 16.49 22.24 16.00
CA LYS A 367 17.66 22.08 16.86
C LYS A 367 18.74 21.28 16.14
N LYS A 368 20.01 21.54 16.47
CA LYS A 368 21.14 20.74 15.99
C LYS A 368 21.06 19.32 16.57
N PRO A 369 21.42 18.26 15.81
CA PRO A 369 21.43 16.87 16.30
C PRO A 369 22.27 16.71 17.57
N SER A 370 23.40 17.43 17.67
CA SER A 370 24.29 17.41 18.83
C SER A 370 23.66 17.83 20.17
N ARG A 371 22.43 18.40 20.16
CA ARG A 371 21.67 18.73 21.38
C ARG A 371 20.84 17.55 21.90
N LEU A 372 20.79 16.44 21.18
CA LEU A 372 20.10 15.21 21.57
C LEU A 372 21.05 14.36 22.43
N LYS A 373 21.16 14.68 23.73
CA LYS A 373 22.12 14.00 24.63
C LYS A 373 21.50 13.38 25.87
N THR A 374 20.29 13.82 26.26
CA THR A 374 19.69 13.42 27.54
C THR A 374 18.22 13.05 27.37
N LEU A 375 17.68 12.29 28.31
CA LEU A 375 16.27 11.89 28.34
C LEU A 375 15.33 13.11 28.42
N ASP A 376 15.79 14.21 29.03
CA ASP A 376 15.10 15.50 29.19
C ASP A 376 15.08 16.39 27.94
N THR A 377 15.37 15.79 26.79
CA THR A 377 15.34 16.47 25.50
C THR A 377 13.96 17.11 25.26
N LYS A 378 13.90 18.44 25.18
CA LYS A 378 12.64 19.16 24.90
C LYS A 378 12.10 18.80 23.51
N PRO A 379 10.78 18.86 23.26
CA PRO A 379 10.21 18.71 21.91
C PRO A 379 10.97 19.55 20.87
N GLY A 380 11.26 18.94 19.73
CA GLY A 380 12.26 19.46 18.78
C GLY A 380 12.31 18.66 17.49
N LEU A 381 12.56 19.34 16.35
CA LEU A 381 13.06 18.69 15.15
C LEU A 381 14.59 18.82 15.20
N TYR A 382 15.26 17.72 15.48
CA TYR A 382 16.71 17.62 15.61
C TYR A 382 17.29 17.19 14.27
N THR A 383 17.85 18.14 13.53
CA THR A 383 18.44 17.91 12.21
C THR A 383 19.42 19.01 11.83
N SER A 384 20.43 18.67 11.03
CA SER A 384 21.30 19.60 10.33
C SER A 384 20.81 19.93 8.90
N TYR A 385 19.75 19.30 8.42
CA TYR A 385 19.24 19.47 7.07
C TYR A 385 18.65 20.85 6.85
N THR A 386 19.08 21.49 5.78
CA THR A 386 18.53 22.73 5.26
C THR A 386 17.65 22.40 4.06
N ALA A 387 16.37 22.74 4.16
CA ALA A 387 15.42 22.55 3.08
C ALA A 387 15.86 23.32 1.82
N HIS A 388 15.74 22.68 0.65
CA HIS A 388 16.02 23.29 -0.64
C HIS A 388 14.97 24.34 -0.98
N LEU A 389 13.72 24.08 -0.60
CA LEU A 389 12.59 24.93 -0.90
C LEU A 389 12.25 25.86 0.27
N HIS A 390 11.85 27.08 -0.06
CA HIS A 390 11.43 28.08 0.91
C HIS A 390 10.04 27.75 1.48
N ARG A 391 9.88 27.98 2.79
CA ARG A 391 8.62 27.78 3.51
C ARG A 391 7.45 28.53 2.87
N ASP A 392 6.32 27.85 2.68
CA ASP A 392 5.05 28.50 2.37
C ASP A 392 4.52 29.31 3.58
N LYS A 393 4.94 30.57 3.66
CA LYS A 393 4.48 31.51 4.69
C LYS A 393 2.99 31.81 4.57
N ALA A 394 2.39 31.70 3.37
CA ALA A 394 0.97 32.02 3.15
C ALA A 394 0.08 30.90 3.69
N LEU A 395 0.40 29.64 3.37
CA LEU A 395 -0.26 28.47 3.94
C LEU A 395 -0.15 28.47 5.46
N LEU A 396 1.06 28.66 6.01
CA LEU A 396 1.27 28.66 7.45
C LEU A 396 0.40 29.71 8.15
N LYS A 397 0.34 30.94 7.60
CA LYS A 397 -0.57 31.99 8.11
C LYS A 397 -2.04 31.57 8.02
N ARG A 398 -2.46 30.91 6.94
CA ARG A 398 -3.84 30.45 6.73
C ARG A 398 -4.26 29.36 7.71
N LEU A 399 -3.36 28.42 8.02
CA LEU A 399 -3.58 27.36 9.01
C LEU A 399 -3.63 27.94 10.43
N LEU A 400 -2.66 28.79 10.80
CA LEU A 400 -2.65 29.43 12.12
C LEU A 400 -3.89 30.33 12.35
N LYS A 401 -4.34 31.06 11.33
CA LYS A 401 -5.62 31.79 11.38
C LYS A 401 -6.82 30.85 11.53
N GLY A 402 -6.76 29.64 10.94
CA GLY A 402 -7.77 28.59 11.10
C GLY A 402 -7.91 28.16 12.56
N VAL A 403 -6.78 27.94 13.25
CA VAL A 403 -6.75 27.66 14.71
C VAL A 403 -7.41 28.79 15.50
N GLN A 404 -7.01 30.03 15.24
CA GLN A 404 -7.54 31.20 15.96
C GLN A 404 -9.05 31.37 15.77
N LYS A 405 -9.56 31.10 14.56
CA LYS A 405 -10.99 31.18 14.23
C LYS A 405 -11.78 29.92 14.58
N LYS A 406 -11.19 28.95 15.31
CA LYS A 406 -11.80 27.65 15.64
C LYS A 406 -12.38 26.93 14.43
N ARG A 407 -11.70 27.00 13.28
CA ARG A 407 -12.11 26.28 12.07
C ARG A 407 -12.10 24.77 12.35
N PRO A 408 -13.13 24.02 11.90
CA PRO A 408 -13.16 22.56 11.98
C PRO A 408 -11.88 21.89 11.46
N TRP A 409 -11.46 20.81 12.13
CA TRP A 409 -10.17 20.16 11.86
C TRP A 409 -10.13 19.46 10.50
N ASP A 410 -11.24 18.88 10.08
CA ASP A 410 -11.45 18.31 8.74
C ASP A 410 -11.16 19.33 7.64
N VAL A 411 -11.64 20.58 7.79
CA VAL A 411 -11.34 21.65 6.83
C VAL A 411 -9.86 22.03 6.86
N GLN A 412 -9.23 22.05 8.04
CA GLN A 412 -7.78 22.31 8.11
C GLN A 412 -6.95 21.18 7.51
N SER A 413 -7.38 19.93 7.72
CA SER A 413 -6.79 18.72 7.15
C SER A 413 -6.91 18.70 5.63
N ALA A 414 -8.07 19.04 5.08
CA ALA A 414 -8.28 19.14 3.64
C ALA A 414 -7.36 20.19 3.00
N LEU A 415 -7.19 21.35 3.64
CA LEU A 415 -6.26 22.39 3.17
C LEU A 415 -4.80 21.91 3.15
N LEU A 416 -4.38 21.21 4.20
CA LEU A 416 -3.03 20.69 4.32
C LEU A 416 -2.77 19.56 3.32
N ARG A 417 -3.72 18.64 3.16
CA ARG A 417 -3.67 17.55 2.17
C ARG A 417 -3.57 18.10 0.76
N ARG A 418 -4.42 19.06 0.41
CA ARG A 418 -4.39 19.72 -0.90
C ARG A 418 -3.04 20.36 -1.19
N HIS A 419 -2.47 21.08 -0.23
CA HIS A 419 -1.15 21.68 -0.40
C HIS A 419 -0.05 20.64 -0.65
N LEU A 420 0.00 19.57 0.15
CA LEU A 420 1.00 18.50 0.01
C LEU A 420 0.84 17.75 -1.32
N LEU A 421 -0.40 17.54 -1.75
CA LEU A 421 -0.74 16.96 -3.05
C LEU A 421 -0.24 17.84 -4.20
N GLU A 422 -0.60 19.13 -4.22
CA GLU A 422 -0.20 20.09 -5.25
C GLU A 422 1.34 20.25 -5.30
N LEU A 423 2.00 20.23 -4.15
CA LEU A 423 3.46 20.28 -4.05
C LEU A 423 4.11 19.03 -4.66
N THR A 424 3.62 17.85 -4.32
CA THR A 424 4.16 16.58 -4.84
C THR A 424 3.87 16.42 -6.33
N GLN A 425 2.68 16.80 -6.80
CA GLN A 425 2.35 16.83 -8.23
C GLN A 425 3.27 17.78 -8.98
N SER A 426 3.48 18.99 -8.48
CA SER A 426 4.38 19.96 -9.11
C SER A 426 5.82 19.44 -9.24
N PHE A 427 6.28 18.67 -8.26
CA PHE A 427 7.58 18.01 -8.31
C PHE A 427 7.63 16.86 -9.34
N ILE A 428 6.52 16.14 -9.56
CA ILE A 428 6.49 14.95 -10.42
C ILE A 428 6.19 15.29 -11.89
N ILE A 429 5.41 16.34 -12.16
CA ILE A 429 4.99 16.71 -13.53
C ILE A 429 6.18 16.81 -14.51
N PRO A 430 7.30 17.49 -14.19
CA PRO A 430 8.45 17.54 -15.11
C PRO A 430 9.04 16.15 -15.38
N LEU A 431 9.11 15.28 -14.37
CA LEU A 431 9.62 13.92 -14.50
C LEU A 431 8.73 13.08 -15.41
N GLU A 432 7.41 13.20 -15.27
CA GLU A 432 6.44 12.50 -16.13
C GLU A 432 6.49 13.00 -17.58
N HIS A 433 6.60 14.31 -17.78
CA HIS A 433 6.75 14.89 -19.12
C HIS A 433 8.02 14.39 -19.80
N TYR A 434 9.14 14.39 -19.09
CA TYR A 434 10.40 13.87 -19.62
C TYR A 434 10.33 12.37 -19.88
N MET A 435 9.76 11.56 -18.98
CA MET A 435 9.54 10.12 -19.23
C MET A 435 8.69 9.88 -20.49
N ALA A 436 7.63 10.65 -20.68
CA ALA A 436 6.79 10.54 -21.88
C ALA A 436 7.59 10.84 -23.16
N SER A 437 8.54 11.78 -23.12
CA SER A 437 9.42 12.09 -24.25
C SER A 437 10.38 10.95 -24.64
N LEU A 438 10.60 9.99 -23.74
CA LEU A 438 11.43 8.81 -24.01
C LEU A 438 10.67 7.70 -24.75
N MET A 439 9.34 7.80 -24.88
CA MET A 439 8.57 6.85 -25.66
C MET A 439 8.89 6.98 -27.16
N PRO A 440 9.05 5.86 -27.88
CA PRO A 440 9.13 5.89 -29.35
C PRO A 440 7.86 6.50 -29.97
N LEU A 441 8.03 7.25 -31.05
CA LEU A 441 6.90 7.78 -31.82
C LEU A 441 6.07 6.64 -32.40
N GLN A 442 4.74 6.76 -32.37
CA GLN A 442 3.82 5.71 -32.84
C GLN A 442 4.09 5.30 -34.29
N LYS A 443 4.45 6.25 -35.18
CA LYS A 443 4.81 5.98 -36.58
C LYS A 443 6.02 5.04 -36.76
N ASN A 444 6.86 4.90 -35.74
CA ASN A 444 8.04 4.04 -35.77
C ASN A 444 7.72 2.62 -35.26
N ILE A 445 6.52 2.37 -34.73
CA ILE A 445 6.08 1.06 -34.26
C ILE A 445 5.54 0.29 -35.46
N THR A 446 6.37 -0.53 -36.08
CA THR A 446 5.98 -1.31 -37.26
C THR A 446 5.49 -2.71 -36.88
N PRO A 447 4.43 -3.24 -37.52
CA PRO A 447 3.83 -4.54 -37.22
C PRO A 447 4.84 -5.70 -37.21
N TRP A 448 5.64 -5.78 -38.27
CA TRP A 448 6.45 -6.96 -38.61
C TRP A 448 7.92 -6.87 -38.17
N LYS A 449 8.26 -5.90 -37.31
CA LYS A 449 9.58 -5.78 -36.69
C LYS A 449 9.44 -5.79 -35.17
N SER A 450 10.54 -6.02 -34.48
CA SER A 450 10.58 -5.85 -33.03
C SER A 450 10.20 -4.41 -32.65
N PRO A 451 9.46 -4.20 -31.54
CA PRO A 451 9.10 -2.88 -31.12
C PRO A 451 10.36 -2.05 -30.80
N PRO A 452 10.38 -0.75 -31.15
CA PRO A 452 11.52 0.11 -30.85
C PRO A 452 11.77 0.19 -29.34
N GLN A 453 13.03 0.32 -28.92
CA GLN A 453 13.35 0.43 -27.49
C GLN A 453 12.99 1.80 -26.93
N ILE A 454 12.57 1.83 -25.66
CA ILE A 454 12.37 3.08 -24.90
C ILE A 454 13.73 3.75 -24.71
N CYS A 455 13.82 5.06 -24.96
CA CYS A 455 15.07 5.79 -24.78
C CYS A 455 15.50 5.80 -23.30
N PRO A 456 16.80 5.69 -23.00
CA PRO A 456 17.28 5.70 -21.62
C PRO A 456 17.07 7.07 -20.97
N PHE A 457 16.69 7.08 -19.68
CA PHE A 457 16.57 8.29 -18.89
C PHE A 457 17.96 8.88 -18.59
N ARG A 458 18.22 10.11 -19.04
CA ARG A 458 19.48 10.82 -18.78
C ARG A 458 19.25 11.98 -17.81
N GLN A 459 19.88 11.88 -16.63
CA GLN A 459 19.69 12.87 -15.56
C GLN A 459 20.09 14.29 -16.00
N ASP A 460 21.21 14.43 -16.72
CA ASP A 460 21.69 15.76 -17.15
C ASP A 460 20.75 16.42 -18.17
N ASP A 461 20.16 15.64 -19.06
CA ASP A 461 19.20 16.15 -20.06
C ASP A 461 17.91 16.58 -19.36
N PHE A 462 17.44 15.81 -18.37
CA PHE A 462 16.31 16.22 -17.53
C PHE A 462 16.62 17.49 -16.74
N LEU A 463 17.79 17.56 -16.08
CA LEU A 463 18.13 18.74 -15.28
C LEU A 463 18.23 20.01 -16.13
N ARG A 464 18.69 19.90 -17.39
CA ARG A 464 18.67 21.00 -18.36
C ARG A 464 17.25 21.40 -18.75
N SER A 465 16.32 20.46 -18.91
CA SER A 465 14.94 20.76 -19.28
C SER A 465 14.18 21.54 -18.20
N LEU A 466 14.61 21.45 -16.93
CA LEU A 466 14.00 22.19 -15.81
C LEU A 466 14.06 23.71 -15.98
N GLU A 467 14.98 24.25 -16.78
CA GLU A 467 15.03 25.69 -17.07
C GLU A 467 13.75 26.19 -17.77
N HIS A 468 13.11 25.35 -18.58
CA HIS A 468 11.94 25.70 -19.38
C HIS A 468 10.68 24.91 -19.01
N ALA A 469 10.82 23.77 -18.36
CA ALA A 469 9.73 22.84 -18.03
C ALA A 469 9.74 22.41 -16.55
N GLY A 470 10.34 23.21 -15.67
CA GLY A 470 10.46 22.88 -14.25
C GLY A 470 9.22 23.19 -13.39
N PRO A 471 9.25 22.82 -12.09
CA PRO A 471 8.13 23.00 -11.15
C PRO A 471 7.67 24.45 -10.97
N GLN A 472 8.53 25.44 -11.30
CA GLN A 472 8.18 26.86 -11.25
C GLN A 472 6.97 27.23 -12.12
N LEU A 473 6.59 26.38 -13.07
CA LEU A 473 5.39 26.57 -13.89
C LEU A 473 4.09 26.20 -13.17
N THR A 474 4.15 25.32 -12.16
CA THR A 474 2.97 24.80 -11.45
C THR A 474 2.98 25.07 -9.95
N CYS A 475 4.12 25.47 -9.39
CA CYS A 475 4.31 25.72 -7.97
C CYS A 475 4.83 27.13 -7.72
N ILE A 476 4.18 27.84 -6.78
CA ILE A 476 4.59 29.18 -6.35
C ILE A 476 5.84 29.19 -5.46
N LEU A 477 6.28 28.02 -4.96
CA LEU A 477 7.39 27.92 -4.03
C LEU A 477 8.72 28.16 -4.74
N LYS A 478 9.52 29.03 -4.15
CA LYS A 478 10.89 29.33 -4.58
C LYS A 478 11.89 28.47 -3.81
N GLY A 479 13.07 28.28 -4.37
CA GLY A 479 14.18 27.56 -3.73
C GLY A 479 15.00 26.80 -4.76
N ASP A 480 15.87 25.92 -4.28
CA ASP A 480 16.76 25.11 -5.11
C ASP A 480 16.09 23.80 -5.57
N TRP A 481 15.15 23.92 -6.50
CA TRP A 481 14.52 22.75 -7.14
C TRP A 481 15.53 21.81 -7.77
N LEU A 482 16.59 22.35 -8.35
CA LEU A 482 17.61 21.59 -9.05
C LEU A 482 18.42 20.72 -8.07
N GLY A 483 18.85 21.28 -6.94
CA GLY A 483 19.47 20.54 -5.84
C GLY A 483 18.55 19.46 -5.26
N LEU A 484 17.25 19.74 -5.14
CA LEU A 484 16.27 18.76 -4.69
C LEU A 484 16.18 17.55 -5.64
N TYR A 485 16.08 17.77 -6.96
CA TYR A 485 16.07 16.68 -7.94
C TYR A 485 17.37 15.87 -7.93
N ARG A 486 18.53 16.52 -7.84
CA ARG A 486 19.83 15.81 -7.75
C ARG A 486 19.90 14.85 -6.57
N ARG A 487 19.30 15.23 -5.43
CA ARG A 487 19.21 14.33 -4.27
C ARG A 487 18.15 13.26 -4.46
N PHE A 488 16.99 13.61 -5.02
CA PHE A 488 15.92 12.67 -5.29
C PHE A 488 16.37 11.51 -6.18
N PHE A 489 17.21 11.76 -7.19
CA PHE A 489 17.78 10.71 -8.05
C PHE A 489 18.64 9.67 -7.32
N LYS A 490 19.07 9.96 -6.09
CA LYS A 490 19.81 9.03 -5.23
C LYS A 490 18.91 8.31 -4.22
N SER A 491 17.62 8.65 -4.19
CA SER A 491 16.66 8.11 -3.22
C SER A 491 16.03 6.79 -3.69
N PRO A 492 15.56 5.94 -2.76
CA PRO A 492 14.74 4.77 -3.11
C PRO A 492 13.45 5.12 -3.84
N HIS A 493 12.90 6.31 -3.61
CA HIS A 493 11.68 6.79 -4.28
C HIS A 493 11.87 6.96 -5.78
N PHE A 494 13.01 7.50 -6.23
CA PHE A 494 13.28 7.61 -7.65
C PHE A 494 13.43 6.24 -8.31
N ASP A 495 14.17 5.31 -7.70
CA ASP A 495 14.33 3.94 -8.22
C ASP A 495 12.97 3.23 -8.33
N GLY A 496 12.15 3.28 -7.27
CA GLY A 496 10.81 2.69 -7.27
C GLY A 496 9.87 3.32 -8.30
N TRP A 497 9.85 4.64 -8.39
CA TRP A 497 9.06 5.37 -9.38
C TRP A 497 9.52 5.08 -10.82
N TYR A 498 10.83 5.11 -11.07
CA TYR A 498 11.41 4.89 -12.40
C TYR A 498 11.11 3.47 -12.90
N ARG A 499 11.32 2.45 -12.08
CA ARG A 499 10.99 1.06 -12.43
C ARG A 499 9.51 0.89 -12.76
N GLN A 500 8.63 1.50 -11.95
CA GLN A 500 7.19 1.43 -12.16
C GLN A 500 6.79 2.11 -13.48
N ARG A 501 7.25 3.34 -13.72
CA ARG A 501 6.97 4.09 -14.95
C ARG A 501 7.55 3.41 -16.19
N HIS A 502 8.78 2.90 -16.11
CA HIS A 502 9.40 2.15 -17.22
C HIS A 502 8.62 0.88 -17.53
N LYS A 503 8.14 0.14 -16.52
CA LYS A 503 7.26 -1.02 -16.71
C LYS A 503 5.95 -0.63 -17.41
N GLU A 504 5.29 0.44 -16.98
CA GLU A 504 4.06 0.94 -17.59
C GLU A 504 4.27 1.36 -19.05
N MET A 505 5.38 2.05 -19.35
CA MET A 505 5.78 2.42 -20.70
C MET A 505 6.06 1.19 -21.58
N ALA A 506 6.76 0.18 -21.05
CA ALA A 506 7.03 -1.07 -21.76
C ALA A 506 5.73 -1.83 -22.08
N GLN A 507 4.81 -1.92 -21.12
CA GLN A 507 3.48 -2.50 -21.33
C GLN A 507 2.66 -1.71 -22.36
N LYS A 508 2.74 -0.37 -22.35
CA LYS A 508 2.05 0.46 -23.34
C LYS A 508 2.64 0.29 -24.73
N LEU A 509 3.96 0.18 -24.85
CA LEU A 509 4.64 -0.10 -26.12
C LEU A 509 4.26 -1.48 -26.67
N GLU A 510 4.20 -2.51 -25.82
CA GLU A 510 3.74 -3.84 -26.21
C GLU A 510 2.28 -3.83 -26.70
N ALA A 511 1.41 -3.08 -26.02
CA ALA A 511 0.02 -2.88 -26.43
C ALA A 511 -0.09 -2.18 -27.79
N LEU A 512 0.65 -1.07 -28.01
CA LEU A 512 0.67 -0.36 -29.29
C LEU A 512 1.23 -1.23 -30.43
N HIS A 513 2.22 -2.08 -30.13
CA HIS A 513 2.76 -3.00 -31.14
C HIS A 513 1.75 -4.09 -31.51
N LEU A 514 0.99 -4.61 -30.54
CA LEU A 514 -0.09 -5.54 -30.82
C LEU A 514 -1.20 -4.88 -31.66
N GLU A 515 -1.59 -3.65 -31.33
CA GLU A 515 -2.53 -2.85 -32.14
C GLU A 515 -2.03 -2.70 -33.58
N ALA A 516 -0.76 -2.33 -33.77
CA ALA A 516 -0.16 -2.21 -35.10
C ALA A 516 -0.22 -3.54 -35.89
N ILE A 517 0.03 -4.69 -35.24
CA ILE A 517 -0.08 -6.00 -35.91
C ILE A 517 -1.52 -6.30 -36.33
N CYS A 518 -2.48 -6.02 -35.45
CA CYS A 518 -3.89 -6.26 -35.73
C CYS A 518 -4.51 -5.27 -36.75
N GLU A 519 -3.84 -4.16 -37.03
CA GLU A 519 -4.25 -3.21 -38.08
C GLU A 519 -3.57 -3.48 -39.42
N ALA A 520 -2.52 -4.30 -39.43
CA ALA A 520 -1.75 -4.62 -40.63
C ALA A 520 -2.43 -5.69 -41.48
N ASN A 521 -2.30 -5.60 -42.81
CA ASN A 521 -2.82 -6.62 -43.71
C ASN A 521 -1.97 -7.91 -43.64
N ILE A 522 -2.45 -8.89 -42.87
CA ILE A 522 -1.75 -10.16 -42.67
C ILE A 522 -1.73 -11.03 -43.92
N GLU A 523 -2.79 -11.05 -44.72
CA GLU A 523 -2.84 -11.81 -45.98
C GLU A 523 -1.79 -11.31 -46.97
N ALA A 524 -1.62 -9.99 -47.06
CA ALA A 524 -0.58 -9.39 -47.90
C ALA A 524 0.83 -9.74 -47.40
N TRP A 525 1.04 -9.79 -46.09
CA TRP A 525 2.32 -10.18 -45.51
C TRP A 525 2.64 -11.66 -45.76
N MET A 526 1.66 -12.55 -45.69
CA MET A 526 1.85 -14.00 -45.82
C MET A 526 2.24 -14.45 -47.23
N LYS A 527 1.89 -13.71 -48.29
CA LYS A 527 2.13 -14.11 -49.69
C LYS A 527 3.60 -14.41 -50.02
N ASP A 528 4.52 -13.71 -49.38
CA ASP A 528 5.96 -13.80 -49.65
C ASP A 528 6.74 -14.47 -48.49
N LYS A 529 6.05 -15.26 -47.66
CA LYS A 529 6.61 -15.82 -46.43
C LYS A 529 6.67 -17.33 -46.47
N SER A 530 7.77 -17.86 -45.94
CA SER A 530 7.92 -19.30 -45.71
C SER A 530 6.97 -19.78 -44.62
N GLU A 531 6.57 -21.05 -44.67
CA GLU A 531 5.73 -21.66 -43.64
C GLU A 531 6.32 -21.49 -42.23
N VAL A 532 7.65 -21.54 -42.11
CA VAL A 532 8.37 -21.34 -40.84
C VAL A 532 8.15 -19.93 -40.28
N GLU A 533 8.23 -18.89 -41.13
CA GLU A 533 7.96 -17.51 -40.72
C GLU A 533 6.50 -17.31 -40.30
N VAL A 534 5.57 -17.97 -40.99
CA VAL A 534 4.14 -17.93 -40.67
C VAL A 534 3.87 -18.62 -39.32
N VAL A 535 4.47 -19.78 -39.06
CA VAL A 535 4.40 -20.48 -37.78
C VAL A 535 5.01 -19.64 -36.65
N ASP A 536 6.18 -19.03 -36.86
CA ASP A 536 6.82 -18.13 -35.89
C ASP A 536 5.93 -16.93 -35.53
N LEU A 537 5.23 -16.35 -36.51
CA LEU A 537 4.27 -15.28 -36.26
C LEU A 537 3.11 -15.77 -35.38
N VAL A 538 2.54 -16.95 -35.64
CA VAL A 538 1.48 -17.54 -34.81
C VAL A 538 1.94 -17.71 -33.37
N LEU A 539 3.15 -18.24 -33.16
CA LEU A 539 3.70 -18.44 -31.82
C LEU A 539 3.90 -17.10 -31.09
N LYS A 540 4.47 -16.10 -31.76
CA LYS A 540 4.66 -14.75 -31.21
C LYS A 540 3.34 -14.06 -30.88
N LEU A 541 2.34 -14.17 -31.74
CA LEU A 541 1.01 -13.59 -31.50
C LEU A 541 0.30 -14.26 -30.34
N ARG A 542 0.37 -15.59 -30.23
CA ARG A 542 -0.17 -16.34 -29.08
C ARG A 542 0.50 -15.94 -27.78
N GLU A 543 1.83 -15.87 -27.77
CA GLU A 543 2.57 -15.43 -26.59
C GLU A 543 2.14 -14.02 -26.16
N LYS A 544 2.03 -13.09 -27.12
CA LYS A 544 1.54 -11.74 -26.85
C LYS A 544 0.10 -11.71 -26.35
N LEU A 545 -0.79 -12.55 -26.89
CA LEU A 545 -2.19 -12.62 -26.47
C LEU A 545 -2.30 -13.16 -25.04
N VAL A 546 -1.54 -14.21 -24.71
CA VAL A 546 -1.43 -14.75 -23.35
C VAL A 546 -0.87 -13.69 -22.40
N ARG A 547 0.18 -12.95 -22.79
CA ARG A 547 0.71 -11.83 -22.00
C ARG A 547 -0.29 -10.71 -21.85
N ALA A 548 -1.04 -10.36 -22.91
CA ALA A 548 -2.05 -9.31 -22.87
C ALA A 548 -3.19 -9.64 -21.89
N GLN A 549 -3.66 -10.89 -21.92
CA GLN A 549 -4.68 -11.40 -21.00
C GLN A 549 -4.14 -11.54 -19.57
N GLY A 550 -2.97 -12.14 -19.39
CA GLY A 550 -2.37 -12.44 -18.08
C GLY A 550 -1.79 -11.21 -17.35
N HIS A 551 -1.23 -10.24 -18.08
CA HIS A 551 -0.69 -9.00 -17.51
C HIS A 551 -1.68 -7.83 -17.55
N GLN A 552 -2.90 -8.03 -18.07
CA GLN A 552 -3.89 -6.97 -18.29
C GLN A 552 -3.26 -5.76 -19.01
N LEU A 553 -2.58 -6.03 -20.14
CA LEU A 553 -2.04 -4.95 -20.96
C LEU A 553 -3.17 -3.97 -21.34
N PRO A 554 -2.88 -2.66 -21.49
CA PRO A 554 -3.89 -1.64 -21.79
C PRO A 554 -4.30 -1.69 -23.28
N VAL A 555 -4.85 -2.84 -23.68
CA VAL A 555 -5.29 -3.18 -25.04
C VAL A 555 -6.81 -3.18 -25.07
N LYS A 556 -7.41 -2.64 -26.13
CA LYS A 556 -8.86 -2.67 -26.32
C LYS A 556 -9.32 -4.11 -26.54
N GLU A 557 -10.49 -4.48 -26.01
CA GLU A 557 -11.05 -5.82 -26.17
C GLU A 557 -11.21 -6.21 -27.65
N VAL A 558 -11.58 -5.26 -28.51
CA VAL A 558 -11.66 -5.42 -29.97
C VAL A 558 -10.32 -5.86 -30.57
N THR A 559 -9.20 -5.33 -30.08
CA THR A 559 -7.85 -5.71 -30.54
C THR A 559 -7.52 -7.14 -30.13
N LEU A 560 -7.92 -7.58 -28.92
CA LEU A 560 -7.71 -8.96 -28.48
C LEU A 560 -8.53 -9.95 -29.31
N GLN A 561 -9.79 -9.63 -29.59
CA GLN A 561 -10.64 -10.43 -30.47
C GLN A 561 -10.07 -10.50 -31.89
N ARG A 562 -9.57 -9.38 -32.41
CA ARG A 562 -8.94 -9.34 -33.73
C ARG A 562 -7.63 -10.14 -33.76
N ALA A 563 -6.82 -10.08 -32.71
CA ALA A 563 -5.60 -10.89 -32.58
C ALA A 563 -5.94 -12.39 -32.59
N GLN A 564 -7.00 -12.80 -31.90
CA GLN A 564 -7.47 -14.19 -31.92
C GLN A 564 -7.92 -14.60 -33.34
N LEU A 565 -8.76 -13.78 -33.98
CA LEU A 565 -9.19 -14.02 -35.36
C LEU A 565 -8.01 -14.10 -36.35
N TYR A 566 -7.00 -13.25 -36.16
CA TYR A 566 -5.77 -13.27 -36.95
C TYR A 566 -5.02 -14.58 -36.76
N ILE A 567 -4.86 -15.07 -35.52
CA ILE A 567 -4.24 -16.36 -35.23
C ILE A 567 -5.00 -17.48 -35.96
N ASP A 568 -6.32 -17.50 -35.88
CA ASP A 568 -7.15 -18.55 -36.49
C ASP A 568 -7.08 -18.49 -38.03
N THR A 569 -7.08 -17.29 -38.61
CA THR A 569 -6.94 -17.07 -40.06
C THR A 569 -5.58 -17.56 -40.56
N VAL A 570 -4.51 -17.25 -39.83
CA VAL A 570 -3.15 -17.66 -40.19
C VAL A 570 -3.01 -19.18 -40.08
N ILE A 571 -3.52 -19.79 -39.02
CA ILE A 571 -3.52 -21.26 -38.89
C ILE A 571 -4.29 -21.90 -40.06
N GLY A 572 -5.47 -21.39 -40.41
CA GLY A 572 -6.28 -21.91 -41.52
C GLY A 572 -5.58 -21.90 -42.89
N SER A 573 -4.57 -21.07 -43.08
CA SER A 573 -3.78 -20.98 -44.32
C SER A 573 -2.64 -22.02 -44.42
N LEU A 574 -2.23 -22.61 -43.30
CA LEU A 574 -1.12 -23.55 -43.25
C LEU A 574 -1.54 -24.96 -43.71
N PRO A 575 -0.62 -25.81 -44.18
CA PRO A 575 -0.86 -27.24 -44.41
C PRO A 575 -1.49 -27.95 -43.20
N LYS A 576 -2.31 -28.98 -43.45
CA LYS A 576 -3.11 -29.68 -42.41
C LYS A 576 -2.27 -30.29 -41.28
N ASP A 577 -1.06 -30.73 -41.60
CA ASP A 577 -0.08 -31.26 -40.65
C ASP A 577 0.38 -30.18 -39.66
N LEU A 578 0.64 -28.95 -40.12
CA LEU A 578 0.98 -27.81 -39.25
C LEU A 578 -0.24 -27.30 -38.46
N GLN A 579 -1.43 -27.33 -39.06
CA GLN A 579 -2.68 -26.99 -38.35
C GLN A 579 -2.90 -27.90 -37.13
N ALA A 580 -2.70 -29.21 -37.30
CA ALA A 580 -2.86 -30.18 -36.22
C ALA A 580 -1.88 -29.96 -35.05
N VAL A 581 -0.69 -29.44 -35.33
CA VAL A 581 0.32 -29.10 -34.31
C VAL A 581 0.00 -27.79 -33.60
N LEU A 582 -0.58 -26.81 -34.31
CA LEU A 582 -0.85 -25.49 -33.77
C LEU A 582 -2.21 -25.39 -33.08
N CYS A 583 -3.25 -26.11 -33.47
CA CYS A 583 -4.54 -26.05 -32.79
C CYS A 583 -4.44 -26.60 -31.34
N PRO A 584 -4.98 -25.91 -30.32
CA PRO A 584 -5.10 -26.48 -28.98
C PRO A 584 -6.00 -27.72 -29.03
N PRO A 585 -5.74 -28.76 -28.19
CA PRO A 585 -6.65 -29.90 -28.05
C PRO A 585 -8.01 -29.51 -27.45
#